data_AF-A0A1V2IY82-F1
#
_entry.id   AF-A0A1V2IY82-F1
#
_cell.length_a   1.000
_cell.length_b   1.000
_cell.length_c   1.000
_cell.angle_alpha   90.00
_cell.angle_beta   90.00
_cell.angle_gamma   90.00
#
_symmetry.space_group_name_H-M   'P 1'
#
loop_
_entity.id
_entity.type
_entity.pdbx_description
1 polymer ?
#
loop_
_entity_poly.entity_id
_entity_poly.type
_entity_poly.pdbx_seq_one_letter_code
_entity_poly.pdbx_strand_id
1 'polypeptide(L)'
;MDGTCEVSVHGPVDIAVGPDALSVTKVSPDGLDFELSLANGGQASGTLKGTCGTIFTFLRGGGFRSGFCAPGKVQGPPAPEPGTVSVQLAGWSSDGAAVLRLVSG
;
A
#
# COMPACT_ATOMS: atom_id res chain seq x y z
N MET A 1 -4.75 13.20 13.41
CA MET A 1 -3.81 12.75 12.37
C MET A 1 -4.53 11.67 11.60
N ASP A 2 -4.88 11.94 10.35
CA ASP A 2 -5.86 11.17 9.57
C ASP A 2 -5.35 9.80 9.06
N GLY A 3 -4.32 9.25 9.71
CA GLY A 3 -3.75 7.92 9.44
C GLY A 3 -3.19 7.71 8.03
N THR A 4 -3.26 8.72 7.16
CA THR A 4 -3.03 8.61 5.73
C THR A 4 -1.71 9.26 5.34
N CYS A 5 -0.86 8.51 4.64
CA CYS A 5 0.43 8.95 4.13
C CYS A 5 0.51 8.60 2.63
N GLU A 6 0.88 9.55 1.78
CA GLU A 6 1.12 9.32 0.36
C GLU A 6 2.60 9.48 0.04
N VAL A 7 3.17 8.50 -0.66
CA VAL A 7 4.60 8.44 -0.96
C VAL A 7 4.79 8.07 -2.42
N SER A 8 5.66 8.81 -3.11
CA SER A 8 6.09 8.49 -4.47
C SER A 8 7.40 7.73 -4.44
N VAL A 9 7.45 6.56 -5.09
CA VAL A 9 8.62 5.68 -5.08
C VAL A 9 9.10 5.34 -6.48
N HIS A 10 10.38 5.57 -6.75
CA HIS A 10 11.02 5.25 -8.03
C HIS A 10 11.74 3.89 -8.03
N GLY A 11 11.93 3.31 -6.84
CA GLY A 11 12.72 2.12 -6.64
C GLY A 11 12.56 1.58 -5.23
N PRO A 12 13.41 0.62 -4.84
CA PRO A 12 13.34 0.02 -3.52
C PRO A 12 13.56 1.05 -2.42
N VAL A 13 12.68 1.07 -1.41
CA VAL A 13 12.70 2.05 -0.31
C VAL A 13 11.92 1.54 0.90
N ASP A 14 12.40 1.88 2.09
CA ASP A 14 11.70 1.63 3.34
C ASP A 14 10.91 2.86 3.79
N ILE A 15 9.64 2.67 4.12
CA ILE A 15 8.69 3.71 4.50
C ILE A 15 8.13 3.39 5.87
N ALA A 16 8.29 4.30 6.82
CA ALA A 16 7.67 4.18 8.14
C ALA A 16 6.17 4.51 8.07
N VAL A 17 5.33 3.67 8.66
CA VAL A 17 3.86 3.79 8.68
C VAL A 17 3.38 3.73 10.12
N GLY A 18 3.60 4.83 10.85
CA GLY A 18 3.40 4.85 12.29
C GLY A 18 4.36 3.88 12.97
N PRO A 19 3.88 2.90 13.77
CA PRO A 19 4.74 1.88 14.38
C PRO A 19 5.11 0.74 13.42
N ASP A 20 4.47 0.67 12.26
CA ASP A 20 4.68 -0.36 11.24
C ASP A 20 5.68 0.14 10.17
N ALA A 21 6.24 -0.75 9.34
CA ALA A 21 7.18 -0.41 8.27
C ALA A 21 6.83 -1.12 6.96
N LEU A 22 6.74 -0.36 5.86
CA LEU A 22 6.55 -0.87 4.51
C LEU A 22 7.87 -0.79 3.74
N SER A 23 8.40 -1.92 3.32
CA SER A 23 9.59 -2.03 2.46
C SER A 23 9.14 -2.30 1.03
N VAL A 24 9.31 -1.31 0.16
CA VAL A 24 9.19 -1.50 -1.29
C VAL A 24 10.46 -2.17 -1.77
N THR A 25 10.35 -3.36 -2.35
CA THR A 25 11.52 -4.17 -2.77
C THR A 25 11.75 -4.08 -4.27
N LYS A 26 10.71 -3.78 -5.05
CA LYS A 26 10.79 -3.63 -6.50
C LYS A 26 9.72 -2.70 -7.03
N VAL A 27 10.09 -1.83 -7.96
CA VAL A 27 9.18 -0.96 -8.70
C VAL A 27 9.41 -1.19 -10.19
N SER A 28 8.34 -1.45 -10.92
CA SER A 28 8.38 -1.70 -12.36
C SER A 28 7.08 -1.25 -13.04
N PRO A 29 7.07 -1.02 -14.36
CA PRO A 29 5.84 -0.63 -15.07
C PRO A 29 4.66 -1.61 -14.88
N ASP A 30 4.96 -2.90 -14.65
CA ASP A 30 3.96 -3.94 -14.39
C ASP A 30 3.37 -3.92 -12.96
N GLY A 31 4.03 -3.22 -12.04
CA GLY A 31 3.62 -3.16 -10.64
C GLY A 31 4.77 -3.00 -9.67
N LEU A 32 4.41 -3.09 -8.39
CA LEU A 32 5.28 -2.87 -7.25
C LEU A 32 5.21 -4.05 -6.28
N ASP A 33 6.36 -4.57 -5.88
CA ASP A 33 6.48 -5.59 -4.84
C ASP A 33 6.84 -4.92 -3.52
N PHE A 34 6.21 -5.38 -2.43
CA PHE A 34 6.43 -4.85 -1.10
C PHE A 34 6.38 -5.93 -0.03
N GLU A 35 7.00 -5.59 1.09
CA GLU A 35 6.92 -6.28 2.37
C GLU A 35 6.43 -5.29 3.42
N LEU A 36 5.60 -5.75 4.34
CA LEU A 36 5.05 -4.99 5.45
C LEU A 36 5.44 -5.70 6.74
N SER A 37 6.18 -5.00 7.59
CA SER A 37 6.51 -5.42 8.94
C SER A 37 5.62 -4.66 9.91
N LEU A 38 4.79 -5.41 10.65
CA LEU A 38 3.91 -4.87 11.66
C LEU A 38 4.63 -4.84 13.02
N ALA A 39 4.34 -3.82 13.83
CA ALA A 39 4.97 -3.62 15.13
C ALA A 39 4.75 -4.78 16.11
N ASN A 40 3.70 -5.58 15.91
CA ASN A 40 3.39 -6.75 16.72
C ASN A 40 4.18 -8.01 16.31
N GLY A 41 5.17 -7.88 15.41
CA GLY A 41 5.97 -8.98 14.89
C GLY A 41 5.32 -9.71 13.71
N GLY A 42 4.14 -9.26 13.26
CA GLY A 42 3.52 -9.76 12.04
C GLY A 42 4.29 -9.32 10.80
N GLN A 43 4.37 -10.19 9.81
CA GLN A 43 4.93 -9.87 8.49
C GLN A 43 3.92 -10.21 7.41
N ALA A 44 3.87 -9.37 6.38
CA ALA A 44 3.07 -9.59 5.19
C ALA A 44 3.86 -9.15 3.97
N SER A 45 3.53 -9.69 2.81
CA SER A 45 4.11 -9.26 1.55
C SER A 45 3.06 -9.34 0.45
N GLY A 46 3.27 -8.60 -0.62
CA GLY A 46 2.35 -8.60 -1.74
C GLY A 46 2.91 -7.87 -2.95
N THR A 47 2.19 -8.03 -4.05
CA THR A 47 2.46 -7.30 -5.29
C THR A 47 1.24 -6.44 -5.62
N LEU A 48 1.43 -5.14 -5.63
CA LEU A 48 0.46 -4.18 -6.14
C LEU A 48 0.59 -4.11 -7.66
N LYS A 49 -0.45 -4.58 -8.35
CA LYS A 49 -0.55 -4.51 -9.82
C LYS A 49 -1.77 -3.72 -10.24
N GLY A 50 -1.70 -3.18 -11.45
CA GLY A 50 -2.76 -2.42 -12.07
C GLY A 50 -2.74 -0.93 -11.72
N THR A 51 -3.39 -0.13 -12.55
CA THR A 51 -3.42 1.34 -12.45
C THR A 51 -4.72 1.87 -11.84
N CYS A 52 -5.63 0.96 -11.47
CA CYS A 52 -6.99 1.33 -11.11
C CYS A 52 -7.17 1.60 -9.59
N GLY A 53 -6.11 1.51 -8.78
CA GLY A 53 -6.19 1.79 -7.35
C GLY A 53 -6.24 0.56 -6.44
N THR A 54 -5.59 -0.56 -6.81
CA THR A 54 -5.56 -1.81 -6.01
C THR A 54 -5.20 -1.54 -4.55
N ILE A 55 -5.97 -2.13 -3.63
CA ILE A 55 -5.82 -1.96 -2.18
C ILE A 55 -5.57 -3.32 -1.53
N PHE A 56 -4.53 -3.41 -0.70
CA PHE A 56 -4.36 -4.49 0.27
C PHE A 56 -4.55 -3.94 1.67
N THR A 57 -5.45 -4.54 2.45
CA THR A 57 -5.70 -4.18 3.85
C THR A 57 -5.27 -5.33 4.75
N PHE A 58 -4.24 -5.08 5.54
CA PHE A 58 -3.68 -6.03 6.49
C PHE A 58 -4.28 -5.81 7.88
N LEU A 59 -4.69 -6.91 8.52
CA LEU A 59 -5.25 -6.88 9.87
C LEU A 59 -4.10 -7.17 10.84
N ARG A 60 -3.87 -6.31 11.85
CA ARG A 60 -2.84 -6.57 12.86
C ARG A 60 -3.11 -7.87 13.65
N GLY A 61 -4.37 -8.27 13.78
CA GLY A 61 -4.78 -9.57 14.36
C GLY A 61 -4.52 -10.79 13.47
N GLY A 62 -3.97 -10.60 12.27
CA GLY A 62 -3.72 -11.65 11.27
C GLY A 62 -4.73 -11.65 10.12
N GLY A 63 -4.24 -11.98 8.92
CA GLY A 63 -5.02 -12.02 7.69
C GLY A 63 -4.93 -10.73 6.86
N PHE A 64 -5.45 -10.79 5.64
CA PHE A 64 -5.50 -9.65 4.72
C PHE A 64 -6.78 -9.67 3.88
N ARG A 65 -7.16 -8.49 3.38
CA ARG A 65 -8.24 -8.27 2.43
C ARG A 65 -7.66 -7.57 1.20
N SER A 66 -8.12 -7.92 0.01
CA SER A 66 -7.75 -7.22 -1.21
C SER A 66 -8.99 -6.63 -1.89
N GLY A 67 -8.87 -5.38 -2.32
CA GLY A 67 -9.87 -4.68 -3.11
C GLY A 67 -9.29 -4.38 -4.49
N PHE A 68 -9.88 -4.99 -5.52
CA PHE A 68 -9.55 -4.71 -6.91
C PHE A 68 -10.66 -3.92 -7.58
N CYS A 69 -10.27 -3.20 -8.62
CA CYS A 69 -11.09 -2.29 -9.37
C CYS A 69 -11.43 -2.88 -10.73
N ALA A 70 -12.65 -2.60 -11.21
CA ALA A 70 -13.01 -2.89 -12.58
C ALA A 70 -12.20 -2.00 -13.55
N PRO A 71 -11.88 -2.48 -14.76
CA PRO A 71 -11.24 -1.67 -15.80
C PRO A 71 -11.99 -0.35 -16.03
N GLY A 72 -11.29 0.78 -16.02
CA GLY A 72 -11.88 2.11 -16.22
C GLY A 72 -12.54 2.73 -14.98
N LYS A 73 -12.45 2.10 -13.81
CA LYS A 73 -12.83 2.69 -12.52
C LYS A 73 -11.59 2.87 -11.66
N VAL A 74 -11.47 4.03 -11.01
CA VAL A 74 -10.41 4.29 -10.04
C VAL A 74 -10.99 4.09 -8.63
N GLN A 75 -10.35 3.24 -7.83
CA GLN A 75 -10.68 3.10 -6.42
C GLN A 75 -10.22 4.34 -5.65
N GLY A 76 -11.12 4.91 -4.85
CA GLY A 76 -10.79 5.97 -3.92
C GLY A 76 -9.86 5.50 -2.78
N PRO A 77 -9.37 6.43 -1.95
CA PRO A 77 -8.62 6.09 -0.75
C PRO A 77 -9.43 5.15 0.15
N PRO A 78 -8.80 4.10 0.73
CA PRO A 78 -9.44 3.32 1.78
C PRO A 78 -9.66 4.19 3.01
N ALA A 79 -10.75 3.93 3.74
CA ALA A 79 -11.00 4.59 5.01
C ALA A 79 -10.08 3.99 6.10
N PRO A 80 -9.58 4.80 7.06
CA PRO A 80 -8.84 4.27 8.20
C PRO A 80 -9.75 3.36 9.04
N GLU A 81 -9.38 2.08 9.16
CA GLU A 81 -10.07 1.10 10.00
C GLU A 81 -9.18 0.72 11.20
N PRO A 82 -9.69 0.76 12.45
CA PRO A 82 -8.91 0.43 13.64
C PRO A 82 -8.24 -0.94 13.58
N GLY A 83 -6.94 -0.99 13.88
CA GLY A 83 -6.19 -2.24 13.90
C GLY A 83 -5.81 -2.76 12.52
N THR A 84 -5.86 -1.90 11.50
CA THR A 84 -5.52 -2.25 10.13
C THR A 84 -4.46 -1.33 9.54
N VAL A 85 -3.77 -1.85 8.52
CA VAL A 85 -2.89 -1.08 7.65
C VAL A 85 -3.28 -1.38 6.21
N SER A 86 -3.75 -0.37 5.49
CA SER A 86 -4.07 -0.46 4.06
C SER A 86 -2.94 0.14 3.23
N VAL A 87 -2.57 -0.58 2.17
CA VAL A 87 -1.62 -0.15 1.15
C VAL A 87 -2.37 -0.10 -0.18
N GLN A 88 -2.45 1.08 -0.77
CA GLN A 88 -3.06 1.30 -2.07
C GLN A 88 -2.01 1.78 -3.06
N LEU A 89 -2.01 1.21 -4.27
CA LEU A 89 -1.30 1.82 -5.40
C LEU A 89 -2.24 2.83 -6.06
N ALA A 90 -2.15 4.09 -5.65
CA ALA A 90 -3.04 5.16 -6.10
C ALA A 90 -2.84 5.49 -7.59
N GLY A 91 -1.66 5.18 -8.13
CA GLY A 91 -1.35 5.31 -9.55
C GLY A 91 0.14 5.49 -9.78
N TRP A 92 0.46 6.10 -10.92
CA TRP A 92 1.82 6.45 -11.31
C TRP A 92 1.93 7.96 -11.49
N SER A 93 2.99 8.54 -10.96
CA SER A 93 3.33 9.94 -11.19
C SER A 93 3.77 10.15 -12.64
N SER A 94 3.71 11.38 -13.13
CA SER A 94 4.18 11.76 -14.47
C SER A 94 5.65 11.42 -14.72
N ASP A 95 6.47 11.39 -13.66
CA ASP A 95 7.89 11.02 -13.70
C ASP A 95 8.13 9.50 -13.62
N GLY A 96 7.06 8.68 -13.63
CA GLY A 96 7.15 7.21 -13.57
C GLY A 96 7.32 6.62 -12.17
N ALA A 97 7.15 7.41 -11.11
CA ALA A 97 7.12 6.91 -9.73
C ALA A 97 5.80 6.20 -9.43
N ALA A 98 5.83 5.09 -8.68
CA ALA A 98 4.61 4.53 -8.11
C ALA A 98 4.14 5.41 -6.95
N VAL A 99 2.87 5.81 -6.96
CA VAL A 99 2.27 6.58 -5.88
C VAL A 99 1.55 5.62 -4.95
N LEU A 100 2.14 5.36 -3.79
CA LEU A 100 1.57 4.54 -2.74
C LEU A 100 0.81 5.41 -1.75
N ARG A 101 -0.41 5.00 -1.41
CA ARG A 101 -1.19 5.55 -0.31
C ARG A 101 -1.28 4.52 0.80
N LEU A 102 -0.78 4.89 1.95
CA LEU A 102 -0.73 4.10 3.17
C LEU A 102 -1.76 4.68 4.14
N VAL A 103 -2.66 3.84 4.65
CA VAL A 103 -3.68 4.25 5.60
C VAL A 103 -3.61 3.34 6.81
N SER A 104 -3.37 3.90 7.99
CA SER A 104 -3.35 3.17 9.26
C SER A 104 -4.47 3.66 10.17
N GLY A 105 -5.09 2.73 10.90
CA GLY A 105 -6.13 2.99 11.88
C GLY A 105 -5.87 2.35 13.25
#